data_AF-A0A401PCR9-F1
#
_entry.id   AF-A0A401PCR9-F1
#
_cell.length_a   1.000
_cell.length_b   1.000
_cell.length_c   1.000
_cell.angle_alpha   90.00
_cell.angle_beta   90.00
_cell.angle_gamma   90.00
#
_symmetry.space_group_name_H-M   'P 1'
#
loop_
_entity.id
_entity.type
_entity.pdbx_description
1 polymer ?
#
loop_
_entity_poly.entity_id
_entity_poly.type
_entity_poly.pdbx_seq_one_letter_code
_entity_poly.pdbx_strand_id
1 'polypeptide(L)'
;MTVFRCQDNCAERGYQYAGLEFGAECYCGHKIQARNTSDAECSMECKGERSNMCGGPNRLSVYHLELTRESARRYGSAVFRGCFKRPDNISLALPAGNVLLNMSIDKCVDFCTEKEYTLAVLAGAACRCGFPTRHFTLHEPEDEHQCAEKCAGEEYENCGNEEYFVVYQTQVQDNRCMDRYFLPTRSKRLVALASFPGAGNTWGRHLLELTTGYYTGSYYFDGSLYNKGFKGERDHWKSGRSICIKTHESGKKEIELFDAAILLIRNPYKALMAEFNRKYGGHIGFASEAHWRGT
;
A
#
# COMPACT_ATOMS: atom_id res chain seq x y z
N MET A 1 5.71 -24.93 -16.46
CA MET A 1 6.20 -23.57 -16.72
C MET A 1 6.17 -23.32 -18.22
N THR A 2 5.80 -22.11 -18.66
CA THR A 2 5.97 -21.65 -20.06
C THR A 2 6.93 -20.46 -20.07
N VAL A 3 7.55 -20.18 -21.22
CA VAL A 3 8.44 -19.02 -21.37
C VAL A 3 7.70 -17.73 -21.00
N PHE A 4 6.52 -17.52 -21.61
CA PHE A 4 5.66 -16.36 -21.34
C PHE A 4 5.34 -16.18 -19.85
N ARG A 5 4.94 -17.26 -19.15
CA ARG A 5 4.61 -17.17 -17.71
C ARG A 5 5.80 -16.77 -16.84
N CYS A 6 7.01 -17.22 -17.19
CA CYS A 6 8.19 -16.83 -16.44
C CYS A 6 8.56 -15.36 -16.71
N GLN A 7 8.54 -14.94 -17.97
CA GLN A 7 8.77 -13.56 -18.36
C GLN A 7 7.79 -12.59 -17.67
N ASP A 8 6.49 -12.88 -17.74
CA ASP A 8 5.43 -12.07 -17.14
C ASP A 8 5.62 -11.93 -15.62
N ASN A 9 5.83 -13.06 -14.93
CA ASN A 9 6.06 -13.10 -13.48
C ASN A 9 7.32 -12.33 -13.03
N CYS A 10 8.39 -12.33 -13.83
CA CYS A 10 9.59 -11.55 -13.54
C CYS A 10 9.39 -10.06 -13.87
N ALA A 11 8.71 -9.75 -14.98
CA ALA A 11 8.42 -8.39 -15.41
C ALA A 11 7.47 -7.68 -14.42
N GLU A 12 6.43 -8.34 -13.93
CA GLU A 12 5.52 -7.79 -12.91
C GLU A 12 6.24 -7.41 -11.60
N ARG A 13 7.37 -8.05 -11.30
CA ARG A 13 8.22 -7.78 -10.13
C ARG A 13 9.36 -6.81 -10.41
N GLY A 14 9.47 -6.30 -11.64
CA GLY A 14 10.47 -5.31 -12.03
C GLY A 14 11.86 -5.87 -12.32
N TYR A 15 12.01 -7.18 -12.48
CA TYR A 15 13.30 -7.77 -12.85
C TYR A 15 13.60 -7.54 -14.33
N GLN A 16 14.87 -7.31 -14.68
CA GLN A 16 15.28 -7.05 -16.07
C GLN A 16 15.41 -8.34 -16.90
N TYR A 17 15.62 -9.47 -16.22
CA TYR A 17 15.84 -10.76 -16.84
C TYR A 17 14.95 -11.85 -16.24
N ALA A 18 14.48 -12.75 -17.10
CA ALA A 18 13.91 -14.03 -16.73
C ALA A 18 14.81 -15.16 -17.24
N GLY A 19 15.04 -16.18 -16.42
CA GLY A 19 15.81 -17.36 -16.75
C GLY A 19 14.98 -18.63 -16.53
N LEU A 20 14.96 -19.53 -17.51
CA LEU A 20 14.31 -20.83 -17.38
C LEU A 20 15.33 -21.96 -17.36
N GLU A 21 15.15 -22.88 -16.41
CA GLU A 21 16.01 -24.06 -16.22
C GLU A 21 15.18 -25.34 -16.16
N PHE A 22 15.80 -26.45 -16.57
CA PHE A 22 15.29 -27.80 -16.36
C PHE A 22 13.84 -28.04 -16.82
N GLY A 23 13.39 -27.29 -17.85
CA GLY A 23 12.05 -27.38 -18.42
C GLY A 23 10.92 -26.81 -17.55
N ALA A 24 11.18 -26.41 -16.30
CA ALA A 24 10.12 -26.12 -15.33
C ALA A 24 10.42 -25.01 -14.34
N GLU A 25 11.69 -24.64 -14.17
CA GLU A 25 12.13 -23.69 -13.17
C GLU A 25 12.20 -22.29 -13.78
N CYS A 26 11.93 -21.27 -12.97
CA CYS A 26 11.90 -19.87 -13.39
C CYS A 26 12.64 -19.03 -12.36
N TYR A 27 13.60 -18.26 -12.84
CA TYR A 27 14.48 -17.41 -12.07
C TYR A 27 14.34 -15.98 -12.59
N CYS A 28 14.32 -15.01 -11.69
CA CYS A 28 14.28 -13.60 -12.03
C CYS A 28 15.54 -12.93 -11.52
N GLY A 29 16.08 -11.98 -12.28
CA GLY A 29 17.28 -11.25 -11.87
C GLY A 29 17.39 -9.88 -12.53
N HIS A 30 18.16 -9.00 -11.91
CA HIS A 30 18.52 -7.71 -12.50
C HIS A 30 19.84 -7.78 -13.29
N LYS A 31 20.61 -8.86 -13.11
CA LYS A 31 21.89 -9.13 -13.78
C LYS A 31 22.04 -10.59 -14.17
N ILE A 32 22.89 -10.81 -15.16
CA ILE A 32 23.38 -12.14 -15.54
C ILE A 32 24.80 -12.27 -15.01
N GLN A 33 25.01 -13.14 -14.03
CA GLN A 33 26.34 -13.43 -13.46
C GLN A 33 27.00 -14.67 -14.11
N ALA A 34 26.24 -15.44 -14.89
CA ALA A 34 26.71 -16.63 -15.57
C ALA A 34 27.40 -16.30 -16.90
N ARG A 35 28.34 -17.15 -17.33
CA ARG A 35 28.95 -17.05 -18.66
C ARG A 35 28.01 -17.59 -19.72
N ASN A 36 28.01 -16.99 -20.90
CA ASN A 36 27.29 -17.50 -22.05
C ASN A 36 27.84 -18.88 -22.46
N THR A 37 26.94 -19.77 -22.87
CA THR A 37 27.28 -21.06 -23.46
C THR A 37 26.59 -21.20 -24.82
N SER A 38 26.78 -22.33 -25.49
CA SER A 38 26.05 -22.68 -26.71
C SER A 38 24.56 -22.87 -26.43
N ASP A 39 23.71 -22.32 -27.30
CA ASP A 39 22.24 -22.50 -27.26
C ASP A 39 21.83 -23.98 -27.33
N ALA A 40 22.69 -24.83 -27.91
CA ALA A 40 22.45 -26.28 -27.98
C ALA A 40 22.39 -26.95 -26.60
N GLU A 41 22.95 -26.33 -25.56
CA GLU A 41 22.90 -26.85 -24.18
C GLU A 41 21.58 -26.49 -23.48
N CYS A 42 20.77 -25.62 -24.08
CA CYS A 42 19.44 -25.22 -23.61
C CYS A 42 18.34 -25.99 -24.37
N SER A 43 18.42 -27.32 -24.38
CA SER A 43 17.60 -28.19 -25.23
C SER A 43 16.41 -28.87 -24.53
N MET A 44 16.06 -28.46 -23.31
CA MET A 44 14.92 -29.04 -22.59
C MET A 44 13.62 -28.34 -22.94
N GLU A 45 12.62 -29.11 -23.37
CA GLU A 45 11.27 -28.59 -23.62
C GLU A 45 10.62 -28.03 -22.35
N CYS A 46 9.87 -26.95 -22.50
CA CYS A 46 9.04 -26.43 -21.43
C CYS A 46 7.93 -27.42 -21.05
N LYS A 47 7.83 -27.78 -19.77
CA LYS A 47 6.76 -28.68 -19.27
C LYS A 47 5.36 -28.13 -19.52
N GLY A 48 5.20 -26.80 -19.63
CA GLY A 48 3.91 -26.16 -19.90
C GLY A 48 3.62 -25.89 -21.38
N GLU A 49 4.61 -26.02 -22.26
CA GLU A 49 4.48 -25.72 -23.69
C GLU A 49 5.63 -26.38 -24.46
N ARG A 50 5.42 -27.62 -24.93
CA ARG A 50 6.49 -28.45 -25.50
C ARG A 50 7.11 -27.90 -26.79
N SER A 51 6.50 -26.89 -27.42
CA SER A 51 7.05 -26.22 -28.61
C SER A 51 8.19 -25.24 -28.30
N ASN A 52 8.39 -24.88 -27.03
CA ASN A 52 9.41 -23.93 -26.60
C ASN A 52 10.48 -24.62 -25.74
N MET A 53 11.69 -24.07 -25.76
CA MET A 53 12.81 -24.52 -24.93
C MET A 53 12.90 -23.70 -23.63
N CYS A 54 13.11 -24.41 -22.51
CA CYS A 54 13.15 -23.89 -21.16
C CYS A 54 14.45 -24.33 -20.46
N GLY A 55 15.58 -23.92 -21.04
CA GLY A 55 16.90 -24.20 -20.52
C GLY A 55 17.37 -25.63 -20.71
N GLY A 56 18.26 -26.07 -19.83
CA GLY A 56 18.82 -27.42 -19.77
C GLY A 56 19.34 -27.73 -18.36
N PRO A 57 19.95 -28.89 -18.12
CA PRO A 57 20.54 -29.20 -16.82
C PRO A 57 21.71 -28.24 -16.52
N ASN A 58 21.62 -27.44 -15.45
CA ASN A 58 22.58 -26.38 -15.12
C ASN A 58 22.75 -25.35 -16.25
N ARG A 59 21.68 -25.09 -17.03
CA ARG A 59 21.67 -24.17 -18.17
C ARG A 59 20.40 -23.36 -18.22
N LEU A 60 20.55 -22.03 -18.26
CA LEU A 60 19.46 -21.09 -18.30
C LEU A 60 19.21 -20.58 -19.72
N SER A 61 17.98 -20.73 -20.21
CA SER A 61 17.49 -19.88 -21.30
C SER A 61 17.14 -18.53 -20.71
N VAL A 62 17.89 -17.48 -21.06
CA VAL A 62 17.73 -16.14 -20.47
C VAL A 62 17.04 -15.19 -21.45
N TYR A 63 16.09 -14.42 -20.94
CA TYR A 63 15.29 -13.47 -21.69
C TYR A 63 15.39 -12.10 -21.05
N HIS A 64 15.71 -11.08 -21.84
CA HIS A 64 15.58 -9.69 -21.43
C HIS A 64 14.12 -9.27 -21.46
N LEU A 65 13.66 -8.50 -20.48
CA LEU A 65 12.27 -8.12 -20.30
C LEU A 65 12.06 -6.64 -20.60
N GLU A 66 10.91 -6.32 -21.19
CA GLU A 66 10.43 -4.95 -21.29
C GLU A 66 9.50 -4.65 -20.10
N LEU A 67 9.89 -3.69 -19.27
CA LEU A 67 9.14 -3.33 -18.08
C LEU A 67 8.17 -2.18 -18.38
N THR A 68 6.94 -2.30 -17.87
CA THR A 68 6.04 -1.15 -17.78
C THR A 68 6.59 -0.11 -16.80
N ARG A 69 6.07 1.12 -16.84
CA ARG A 69 6.47 2.16 -15.87
C ARG A 69 6.19 1.75 -14.43
N GLU A 70 5.08 1.04 -14.19
CA GLU A 70 4.72 0.52 -12.88
C GLU A 70 5.67 -0.58 -12.42
N SER A 71 6.03 -1.49 -13.32
CA SER A 71 6.98 -2.57 -13.04
C SER A 71 8.40 -2.09 -12.84
N ALA A 72 8.85 -1.08 -13.60
CA ALA A 72 10.17 -0.48 -13.44
C ALA A 72 10.36 0.18 -12.06
N ARG A 73 9.26 0.52 -11.38
CA ARG A 73 9.26 1.00 -9.99
C ARG A 73 9.22 -0.11 -8.95
N ARG A 74 9.34 -1.37 -9.35
CA ARG A 74 9.43 -2.51 -8.42
C ARG A 74 10.84 -3.06 -8.41
N TYR A 75 11.24 -3.48 -7.22
CA TYR A 75 12.46 -4.22 -7.01
C TYR A 75 12.10 -5.45 -6.17
N GLY A 76 11.80 -6.56 -6.85
CA GLY A 76 11.19 -7.72 -6.21
C GLY A 76 9.81 -7.41 -5.63
N SER A 77 9.68 -7.51 -4.32
CA SER A 77 8.46 -7.16 -3.57
C SER A 77 8.39 -5.70 -3.13
N ALA A 78 9.50 -4.97 -3.18
CA ALA A 78 9.55 -3.58 -2.78
C ALA A 78 9.14 -2.64 -3.92
N VAL A 79 8.58 -1.49 -3.55
CA VAL A 79 8.10 -0.45 -4.46
C VAL A 79 8.92 0.81 -4.28
N PHE A 80 9.60 1.26 -5.32
CA PHE A 80 10.29 2.53 -5.35
C PHE A 80 9.31 3.68 -5.14
N ARG A 81 9.57 4.50 -4.12
CA ARG A 81 8.73 5.65 -3.76
C ARG A 81 9.30 6.98 -4.26
N GLY A 82 10.60 7.06 -4.47
CA GLY A 82 11.24 8.24 -5.01
C GLY A 82 12.54 8.61 -4.31
N CYS A 83 13.05 9.76 -4.72
CA CYS A 83 14.15 10.47 -4.10
C CYS A 83 13.60 11.41 -3.02
N PHE A 84 14.22 11.45 -1.84
CA PHE A 84 13.76 12.33 -0.76
C PHE A 84 14.93 12.98 -0.06
N LYS A 85 14.79 14.25 0.30
CA LYS A 85 15.80 14.96 1.07
C LYS A 85 15.98 14.33 2.46
N ARG A 86 17.22 14.27 2.93
CA ARG A 86 17.58 13.82 4.27
C ARG A 86 16.84 14.65 5.33
N PRO A 87 16.18 14.02 6.32
CA PRO A 87 15.57 14.73 7.43
C PRO A 87 16.62 15.23 8.43
N ASP A 88 16.30 16.30 9.15
CA ASP A 88 17.19 16.91 10.14
C ASP A 88 17.60 15.93 11.25
N ASN A 89 16.64 15.14 11.76
CA ASN A 89 16.87 14.15 12.79
C ASN A 89 16.60 12.73 12.27
N ILE A 90 17.65 12.11 11.72
CA ILE A 90 17.58 10.74 11.18
C ILE A 90 17.14 9.74 12.23
N SER A 91 17.68 9.79 13.45
CA SER A 91 17.36 8.78 14.48
C SER A 91 15.89 8.78 14.89
N LEU A 92 15.23 9.95 14.83
CA LEU A 92 13.79 10.05 15.09
C LEU A 92 12.96 9.62 13.87
N ALA A 93 13.39 10.00 12.67
CA ALA A 93 12.71 9.71 11.41
C ALA A 93 12.79 8.22 11.01
N LEU A 94 13.99 7.64 11.15
CA LEU A 94 14.40 6.33 10.66
C LEU A 94 15.20 5.64 11.79
N PRO A 95 14.51 5.04 12.77
CA PRO A 95 15.11 4.62 14.04
C PRO A 95 16.05 3.42 13.92
N ALA A 96 15.90 2.59 12.88
CA ALA A 96 16.76 1.45 12.65
C ALA A 96 17.65 1.69 11.44
N GLY A 97 18.83 1.07 11.43
CA GLY A 97 19.73 1.15 10.30
C GLY A 97 20.99 0.33 10.50
N ASN A 98 21.73 0.16 9.41
CA ASN A 98 23.00 -0.52 9.37
C ASN A 98 23.87 0.07 8.25
N VAL A 99 25.18 -0.13 8.33
CA VAL A 99 26.12 0.22 7.24
C VAL A 99 26.50 -1.07 6.52
N LEU A 100 26.28 -1.12 5.21
CA LEU A 100 26.56 -2.28 4.38
C LEU A 100 27.66 -1.92 3.37
N LEU A 101 28.86 -2.51 3.54
CA LEU A 101 30.01 -2.23 2.68
C LEU A 101 29.75 -2.56 1.20
N ASN A 102 28.95 -3.59 0.95
CA ASN A 102 28.55 -4.05 -0.38
C ASN A 102 27.07 -3.73 -0.60
N MET A 103 26.68 -2.46 -0.44
CA MET A 103 25.28 -2.02 -0.46
C MET A 103 24.61 -2.31 -1.80
N SER A 104 23.36 -2.76 -1.76
CA SER A 104 22.47 -2.96 -2.89
C SER A 104 21.02 -2.82 -2.42
N ILE A 105 20.08 -2.63 -3.35
CA ILE A 105 18.67 -2.39 -3.04
C ILE A 105 18.08 -3.58 -2.29
N ASP A 106 18.30 -4.81 -2.77
CA ASP A 106 17.85 -6.07 -2.14
C ASP A 106 18.29 -6.15 -0.68
N LYS A 107 19.57 -5.93 -0.39
CA LYS A 107 20.12 -6.09 0.96
C LYS A 107 19.50 -5.11 1.94
N CYS A 108 19.27 -3.86 1.52
CA CYS A 108 18.63 -2.89 2.40
C CYS A 108 17.14 -3.20 2.60
N VAL A 109 16.45 -3.57 1.52
CA VAL A 109 15.03 -3.97 1.57
C VAL A 109 14.83 -5.20 2.47
N ASP A 110 15.66 -6.23 2.33
CA ASP A 110 15.60 -7.46 3.10
C ASP A 110 15.90 -7.18 4.58
N PHE A 111 16.95 -6.39 4.86
CA PHE A 111 17.27 -5.96 6.22
C PHE A 111 16.10 -5.22 6.89
N CYS A 112 15.49 -4.26 6.20
CA CYS A 112 14.37 -3.51 6.76
C CYS A 112 13.10 -4.35 6.89
N THR A 113 12.89 -5.30 5.97
CA THR A 113 11.79 -6.27 6.05
C THR A 113 11.95 -7.18 7.26
N GLU A 114 13.14 -7.73 7.49
CA GLU A 114 13.44 -8.57 8.66
C GLU A 114 13.23 -7.82 9.99
N LYS A 115 13.42 -6.50 9.97
CA LYS A 115 13.15 -5.60 11.09
C LYS A 115 11.71 -5.11 11.17
N GLU A 116 10.80 -5.64 10.34
CA GLU A 116 9.37 -5.30 10.30
C GLU A 116 9.10 -3.79 10.05
N TYR A 117 9.97 -3.13 9.30
CA TYR A 117 9.77 -1.73 8.89
C TYR A 117 9.21 -1.65 7.47
N THR A 118 8.32 -0.68 7.25
CA THR A 118 7.66 -0.47 5.95
C THR A 118 8.48 0.33 4.96
N LEU A 119 9.50 1.06 5.42
CA LEU A 119 10.43 1.79 4.58
C LEU A 119 11.84 1.23 4.69
N ALA A 120 12.47 1.05 3.52
CA ALA A 120 13.90 0.87 3.35
C ALA A 120 14.45 2.12 2.64
N VAL A 121 15.44 2.76 3.25
CA VAL A 121 15.95 4.06 2.86
C VAL A 121 17.46 3.98 2.69
N LEU A 122 17.93 4.19 1.47
CA LEU A 122 19.33 4.07 1.09
C LEU A 122 19.99 5.45 1.00
N ALA A 123 21.20 5.55 1.55
CA ALA A 123 22.06 6.74 1.51
C ALA A 123 23.52 6.30 1.40
N GLY A 124 24.00 6.07 0.17
CA GLY A 124 25.31 5.49 -0.10
C GLY A 124 25.44 4.10 0.53
N ALA A 125 26.37 3.93 1.46
CA ALA A 125 26.55 2.67 2.21
C ALA A 125 25.64 2.53 3.45
N ALA A 126 24.84 3.54 3.79
CA ALA A 126 23.92 3.48 4.92
C ALA A 126 22.54 2.98 4.46
N CYS A 127 22.06 1.93 5.10
CA CYS A 127 20.67 1.48 5.02
C CYS A 127 19.94 1.93 6.29
N ARG A 128 18.81 2.59 6.12
CA ARG A 128 17.96 3.09 7.20
C ARG A 128 16.55 2.53 7.04
N CYS A 129 15.91 2.22 8.15
CA CYS A 129 14.59 1.64 8.18
C CYS A 129 13.68 2.46 9.09
N GLY A 130 12.41 2.53 8.73
CA GLY A 130 11.44 3.26 9.50
C GLY A 130 10.04 3.09 8.93
N PHE A 131 9.20 4.05 9.28
CA PHE A 131 7.87 4.15 8.73
C PHE A 131 7.65 5.57 8.20
N PRO A 132 6.64 5.80 7.34
CA PRO A 132 6.19 7.15 7.05
C PRO A 132 5.74 7.81 8.36
N THR A 133 6.35 8.94 8.70
CA THR A 133 6.00 9.74 9.88
C THR A 133 5.99 11.21 9.54
N ARG A 134 5.62 12.07 10.49
CA ARG A 134 5.73 13.53 10.32
C ARG A 134 7.18 14.01 10.21
N HIS A 135 8.14 13.22 10.68
CA HIS A 135 9.57 13.52 10.59
C HIS A 135 10.19 13.05 9.27
N PHE A 136 9.50 12.17 8.53
CA PHE A 136 9.90 11.71 7.21
C PHE A 136 8.65 11.33 6.41
N THR A 137 8.12 12.31 5.68
CA THR A 137 6.93 12.15 4.85
C THR A 137 7.31 11.76 3.43
N LEU A 138 6.41 11.07 2.71
CA LEU A 138 6.62 10.68 1.31
C LEU A 138 5.83 11.56 0.32
N HIS A 139 5.45 12.77 0.74
CA HIS A 139 4.57 13.64 -0.05
C HIS A 139 5.31 14.49 -1.09
N GLU A 140 6.55 14.86 -0.80
CA GLU A 140 7.34 15.80 -1.60
C GLU A 140 8.62 15.09 -2.06
N PRO A 141 8.54 14.28 -3.14
CA PRO A 141 9.73 13.69 -3.73
C PRO A 141 10.56 14.74 -4.46
N GLU A 142 11.88 14.57 -4.39
CA GLU A 142 12.89 15.32 -5.13
C GLU A 142 13.15 14.69 -6.51
N ASP A 143 13.97 15.34 -7.35
CA ASP A 143 14.34 14.79 -8.65
C ASP A 143 15.19 13.50 -8.47
N GLU A 144 14.82 12.43 -9.17
CA GLU A 144 15.50 11.13 -9.11
C GLU A 144 17.01 11.21 -9.43
N HIS A 145 17.45 12.21 -10.20
CA HIS A 145 18.86 12.44 -10.49
C HIS A 145 19.66 12.88 -9.25
N GLN A 146 19.04 13.51 -8.25
CA GLN A 146 19.73 14.00 -7.04
C GLN A 146 20.20 12.86 -6.14
N CYS A 147 19.65 11.66 -6.28
CA CYS A 147 20.06 10.45 -5.57
C CYS A 147 20.63 9.37 -6.51
N ALA A 148 21.09 9.73 -7.70
CA ALA A 148 21.63 8.80 -8.70
C ALA A 148 23.04 8.27 -8.40
N GLU A 149 23.55 8.46 -7.17
CA GLU A 149 24.81 7.85 -6.74
C GLU A 149 24.69 6.33 -6.70
N LYS A 150 25.69 5.64 -7.24
CA LYS A 150 25.64 4.19 -7.47
C LYS A 150 25.88 3.38 -6.20
N CYS A 151 25.16 2.27 -6.09
CA CYS A 151 25.35 1.31 -5.02
C CYS A 151 26.73 0.63 -5.12
N ALA A 152 27.43 0.49 -4.00
CA ALA A 152 28.76 -0.13 -3.96
C ALA A 152 28.76 -1.61 -4.36
N GLY A 153 27.65 -2.31 -4.14
CA GLY A 153 27.51 -3.72 -4.51
C GLY A 153 26.86 -3.98 -5.85
N GLU A 154 26.17 -3.00 -6.42
CA GLU A 154 25.52 -3.15 -7.72
C GLU A 154 25.52 -1.82 -8.49
N GLU A 155 26.44 -1.67 -9.44
CA GLU A 155 26.74 -0.40 -10.14
C GLU A 155 25.58 0.20 -10.98
N TYR A 156 24.54 -0.58 -11.30
CA TYR A 156 23.38 -0.11 -12.05
C TYR A 156 22.28 0.45 -11.12
N GLU A 157 22.38 0.17 -9.82
CA GLU A 157 21.44 0.60 -8.81
C GLU A 157 21.84 1.95 -8.23
N ASN A 158 20.85 2.75 -7.87
CA ASN A 158 21.06 4.04 -7.23
C ASN A 158 20.82 3.88 -5.73
N CYS A 159 21.78 4.29 -4.90
CA CYS A 159 21.75 4.17 -3.44
C CYS A 159 21.66 5.51 -2.73
N GLY A 160 21.45 6.61 -3.45
CA GLY A 160 21.41 7.94 -2.84
C GLY A 160 22.76 8.33 -2.24
N ASN A 161 22.77 9.45 -1.53
CA ASN A 161 23.97 10.06 -1.00
C ASN A 161 23.71 10.66 0.39
N GLU A 162 24.65 11.47 0.89
CA GLU A 162 24.55 12.04 2.23
C GLU A 162 23.41 13.06 2.41
N GLU A 163 22.90 13.63 1.32
CA GLU A 163 21.84 14.65 1.32
C GLU A 163 20.49 14.15 0.81
N TYR A 164 20.48 13.19 -0.13
CA TYR A 164 19.29 12.69 -0.80
C TYR A 164 19.23 11.17 -0.71
N PHE A 165 18.11 10.69 -0.20
CA PHE A 165 17.85 9.29 0.05
C PHE A 165 17.00 8.66 -1.04
N VAL A 166 17.32 7.42 -1.40
CA VAL A 166 16.47 6.57 -2.25
C VAL A 166 15.54 5.79 -1.33
N VAL A 167 14.23 5.92 -1.54
CA VAL A 167 13.23 5.28 -0.66
C VAL A 167 12.47 4.18 -1.38
N TYR A 168 12.48 3.00 -0.78
CA TYR A 168 11.65 1.86 -1.15
C TYR A 168 10.64 1.58 -0.05
N GLN A 169 9.40 1.29 -0.45
CA GLN A 169 8.42 0.70 0.43
C GLN A 169 8.56 -0.83 0.39
N THR A 170 8.77 -1.44 1.54
CA THR A 170 8.83 -2.90 1.69
C THR A 170 7.42 -3.51 1.62
N GLN A 171 7.37 -4.84 1.59
CA GLN A 171 6.15 -5.64 1.64
C GLN A 171 5.52 -5.70 3.04
N VAL A 172 6.20 -5.17 4.06
CA VAL A 172 5.68 -5.18 5.43
C VAL A 172 4.42 -4.32 5.49
N GLN A 173 3.37 -4.85 6.13
CA GLN A 173 2.15 -4.09 6.37
C GLN A 173 2.31 -3.20 7.61
N ASP A 174 1.93 -1.93 7.51
CA ASP A 174 1.95 -1.01 8.65
C ASP A 174 0.78 -1.32 9.60
N ASN A 175 1.04 -2.11 10.63
CA ASN A 175 0.02 -2.49 11.60
C ASN A 175 -0.16 -1.48 12.74
N ARG A 176 0.63 -0.41 12.80
CA ARG A 176 0.64 0.52 13.95
C ARG A 176 -0.67 1.29 14.14
N CYS A 177 -1.45 1.44 13.08
CA CYS A 177 -2.75 2.12 13.10
C CYS A 177 -3.94 1.17 12.88
N MET A 178 -3.73 -0.15 12.98
CA MET A 178 -4.78 -1.15 12.73
C MET A 178 -5.65 -1.42 13.96
N ASP A 179 -5.05 -1.30 15.14
CA ASP A 179 -5.75 -1.50 16.41
C ASP A 179 -6.67 -0.33 16.72
N ARG A 180 -7.90 -0.68 17.11
CA ARG A 180 -8.94 0.28 17.47
C ARG A 180 -9.55 -0.11 18.80
N TYR A 181 -9.72 0.88 19.66
CA TYR A 181 -10.22 0.69 21.01
C TYR A 181 -11.45 1.55 21.26
N PHE A 182 -12.24 1.17 22.24
CA PHE A 182 -13.16 2.12 22.84
C PHE A 182 -12.36 3.11 23.70
N LEU A 183 -12.88 4.32 23.88
CA LEU A 183 -12.29 5.31 24.78
C LEU A 183 -12.09 4.68 26.17
N PRO A 184 -10.90 4.84 26.78
CA PRO A 184 -10.59 4.24 28.08
C PRO A 184 -11.46 4.82 29.20
N THR A 185 -11.87 6.07 29.03
CA THR A 185 -12.82 6.77 29.90
C THR A 185 -13.99 7.28 29.09
N ARG A 186 -15.21 7.20 29.64
CA ARG A 186 -16.40 7.72 28.95
C ARG A 186 -16.26 9.23 28.71
N SER A 187 -16.43 9.64 27.47
CA SER A 187 -16.49 11.05 27.07
C SER A 187 -17.67 11.73 27.76
N LYS A 188 -17.41 12.93 28.29
CA LYS A 188 -18.46 13.83 28.80
C LYS A 188 -19.12 14.66 27.69
N ARG A 189 -18.53 14.65 26.48
CA ARG A 189 -19.06 15.36 25.31
C ARG A 189 -19.53 14.36 24.26
N LEU A 190 -20.73 14.57 23.75
CA LEU A 190 -21.30 13.81 22.66
C LEU A 190 -21.09 14.56 21.34
N VAL A 191 -20.21 14.03 20.50
CA VAL A 191 -19.89 14.65 19.19
C VAL A 191 -20.61 13.91 18.08
N ALA A 192 -21.39 14.61 17.28
CA ALA A 192 -22.00 14.04 16.07
C ALA A 192 -20.99 14.00 14.92
N LEU A 193 -21.00 12.91 14.15
CA LEU A 193 -20.57 12.91 12.75
C LEU A 193 -21.83 13.01 11.90
N ALA A 194 -22.20 14.26 11.58
CA ALA A 194 -23.42 14.59 10.86
C ALA A 194 -23.15 14.67 9.36
N SER A 195 -24.00 14.05 8.56
CA SER A 195 -23.87 14.09 7.11
C SER A 195 -25.12 13.58 6.40
N PHE A 196 -25.27 13.89 5.12
CA PHE A 196 -26.30 13.29 4.27
C PHE A 196 -25.95 11.82 3.93
N PRO A 197 -26.93 10.92 3.74
CA PRO A 197 -26.68 9.60 3.15
C PRO A 197 -25.90 9.67 1.82
N GLY A 198 -25.03 8.69 1.52
CA GLY A 198 -24.20 8.74 0.29
C GLY A 198 -23.03 9.76 0.28
N ALA A 199 -22.83 10.54 1.35
CA ALA A 199 -21.74 11.52 1.46
C ALA A 199 -20.35 10.91 1.76
N GLY A 200 -20.23 9.58 1.90
CA GLY A 200 -18.99 8.90 2.30
C GLY A 200 -18.94 8.54 3.79
N ASN A 201 -20.10 8.24 4.38
CA ASN A 201 -20.31 8.06 5.82
C ASN A 201 -19.41 7.01 6.48
N THR A 202 -19.46 5.78 5.96
CA THR A 202 -18.66 4.66 6.46
C THR A 202 -17.18 4.90 6.24
N TRP A 203 -16.82 5.55 5.12
CA TRP A 203 -15.44 5.92 4.82
C TRP A 203 -14.90 6.98 5.79
N GLY A 204 -15.68 8.02 6.06
CA GLY A 204 -15.33 9.05 7.05
C GLY A 204 -15.13 8.48 8.44
N ARG A 205 -16.01 7.55 8.86
CA ARG A 205 -15.82 6.79 10.09
C ARG A 205 -14.54 5.97 10.07
N HIS A 206 -14.29 5.22 9.00
CA HIS A 206 -13.08 4.41 8.86
C HIS A 206 -11.81 5.25 9.02
N LEU A 207 -11.75 6.41 8.35
CA LEU A 207 -10.63 7.34 8.48
C LEU A 207 -10.48 7.86 9.92
N LEU A 208 -11.57 8.25 10.58
CA LEU A 208 -11.53 8.68 11.97
C LEU A 208 -11.01 7.57 12.89
N GLU A 209 -11.48 6.34 12.73
CA GLU A 209 -11.03 5.23 13.57
C GLU A 209 -9.55 4.89 13.33
N LEU A 210 -9.08 4.88 12.08
CA LEU A 210 -7.67 4.60 11.75
C LEU A 210 -6.73 5.71 12.21
N THR A 211 -7.15 6.97 12.10
CA THR A 211 -6.29 8.12 12.45
C THR A 211 -6.22 8.36 13.95
N THR A 212 -7.27 7.98 14.70
CA THR A 212 -7.34 8.22 16.14
C THR A 212 -7.08 6.97 16.97
N GLY A 213 -7.20 5.77 16.38
CA GLY A 213 -7.16 4.50 17.11
C GLY A 213 -8.41 4.23 17.96
N TYR A 214 -9.48 5.03 17.80
CA TYR A 214 -10.70 4.91 18.59
C TYR A 214 -11.95 4.63 17.75
N TYR A 215 -12.82 3.73 18.21
CA TYR A 215 -14.06 3.41 17.52
C TYR A 215 -15.01 4.60 17.43
N THR A 216 -15.75 4.63 16.32
CA THR A 216 -16.89 5.53 16.11
C THR A 216 -18.20 4.79 16.38
N GLY A 217 -19.12 5.46 17.07
CA GLY A 217 -20.48 4.97 17.26
C GLY A 217 -21.39 5.32 16.09
N SER A 218 -22.59 4.80 16.12
CA SER A 218 -23.65 5.12 15.16
C SER A 218 -24.97 5.31 15.92
N TYR A 219 -25.75 6.30 15.51
CA TYR A 219 -27.12 6.49 16.01
C TYR A 219 -28.02 5.31 15.62
N TYR A 220 -27.66 4.62 14.55
CA TYR A 220 -28.33 3.45 14.01
C TYR A 220 -27.49 2.19 14.27
N PHE A 221 -28.12 1.02 14.13
CA PHE A 221 -27.42 -0.27 14.19
C PHE A 221 -27.39 -0.95 12.83
N ASP A 222 -26.20 -1.27 12.34
CA ASP A 222 -25.97 -2.11 11.16
C ASP A 222 -25.06 -3.30 11.52
N GLY A 223 -25.64 -4.50 11.57
CA GLY A 223 -24.93 -5.74 11.88
C GLY A 223 -23.86 -6.13 10.84
N SER A 224 -24.01 -5.71 9.57
CA SER A 224 -23.01 -5.95 8.52
C SER A 224 -21.77 -5.11 8.76
N LEU A 225 -21.94 -3.83 9.13
CA LEU A 225 -20.81 -2.96 9.50
C LEU A 225 -20.10 -3.45 10.76
N TYR A 226 -20.85 -3.93 11.77
CA TYR A 226 -20.28 -4.53 12.97
C TYR A 226 -19.36 -5.73 12.65
N ASN A 227 -19.82 -6.62 11.76
CA ASN A 227 -19.05 -7.78 11.33
C ASN A 227 -17.80 -7.39 10.53
N LYS A 228 -17.84 -6.24 9.83
CA LYS A 228 -16.69 -5.64 9.13
C LYS A 228 -15.75 -4.83 10.03
N GLY A 229 -15.97 -4.83 11.35
CA GLY A 229 -15.05 -4.26 12.33
C GLY A 229 -15.47 -2.92 12.94
N PHE A 230 -16.61 -2.34 12.56
CA PHE A 230 -17.14 -1.15 13.23
C PHE A 230 -17.80 -1.53 14.57
N LYS A 231 -16.98 -1.79 15.59
CA LYS A 231 -17.48 -2.34 16.87
C LYS A 231 -18.42 -1.40 17.61
N GLY A 232 -18.33 -0.10 17.37
CA GLY A 232 -19.25 0.91 17.91
C GLY A 232 -20.70 0.81 17.41
N GLU A 233 -21.00 -0.02 16.41
CA GLU A 233 -22.38 -0.29 15.95
C GLU A 233 -23.25 -0.93 17.05
N ARG A 234 -22.70 -1.86 17.82
CA ARG A 234 -23.43 -2.56 18.87
C ARG A 234 -23.44 -1.82 20.20
N ASP A 235 -22.61 -0.79 20.34
CA ASP A 235 -22.56 -0.02 21.57
C ASP A 235 -23.70 1.00 21.59
N HIS A 236 -24.25 1.26 22.77
CA HIS A 236 -25.30 2.27 22.87
C HIS A 236 -24.70 3.64 22.52
N TRP A 237 -25.29 4.37 21.58
CA TRP A 237 -24.69 5.59 21.03
C TRP A 237 -24.48 6.71 22.06
N LYS A 238 -25.16 6.68 23.21
CA LYS A 238 -24.89 7.58 24.36
C LYS A 238 -23.94 7.01 25.42
N SER A 239 -23.26 5.89 25.15
CA SER A 239 -22.36 5.25 26.13
C SER A 239 -21.16 6.12 26.51
N GLY A 240 -20.80 7.08 25.66
CA GLY A 240 -19.59 7.90 25.78
C GLY A 240 -18.30 7.12 25.49
N ARG A 241 -18.36 5.88 25.01
CA ARG A 241 -17.18 5.04 24.77
C ARG A 241 -16.59 5.20 23.37
N SER A 242 -17.26 5.90 22.48
CA SER A 242 -16.79 6.17 21.11
C SER A 242 -16.44 7.65 20.95
N ILE A 243 -15.55 7.95 20.00
CA ILE A 243 -15.02 9.30 19.80
C ILE A 243 -16.03 10.26 19.14
N CYS A 244 -16.95 9.73 18.33
CA CYS A 244 -18.09 10.44 17.77
C CYS A 244 -19.19 9.48 17.35
N ILE A 245 -20.41 9.98 17.15
CA ILE A 245 -21.59 9.22 16.76
C ILE A 245 -22.05 9.63 15.36
N LYS A 246 -22.07 8.68 14.42
CA LYS A 246 -22.61 8.91 13.08
C LYS A 246 -24.13 9.09 13.13
N THR A 247 -24.65 10.16 12.54
CA THR A 247 -26.10 10.40 12.41
C THR A 247 -26.47 11.08 11.09
N HIS A 248 -27.67 10.80 10.58
CA HIS A 248 -28.32 11.54 9.48
C HIS A 248 -29.39 12.51 9.99
N GLU A 249 -29.70 12.45 11.29
CA GLU A 249 -30.71 13.30 11.90
C GLU A 249 -30.27 14.76 11.89
N SER A 250 -31.17 15.63 11.47
CA SER A 250 -30.96 17.08 11.35
C SER A 250 -32.10 17.89 11.99
N GLY A 251 -33.01 17.22 12.72
CA GLY A 251 -34.04 17.88 13.48
C GLY A 251 -33.45 18.65 14.66
N LYS A 252 -34.12 19.75 15.04
CA LYS A 252 -33.64 20.64 16.10
C LYS A 252 -33.39 19.90 17.42
N LYS A 253 -34.30 18.99 17.80
CA LYS A 253 -34.18 18.20 19.03
C LYS A 253 -32.96 17.29 18.99
N GLU A 254 -32.71 16.64 17.85
CA GLU A 254 -31.60 15.72 17.66
C GLU A 254 -30.26 16.47 17.65
N ILE A 255 -30.21 17.65 17.03
CA ILE A 255 -29.03 18.53 17.05
C ILE A 255 -28.71 18.98 18.48
N GLU A 256 -29.72 19.40 19.25
CA GLU A 256 -29.56 19.85 20.65
C GLU A 256 -29.10 18.74 21.61
N LEU A 257 -29.15 17.46 21.22
CA LEU A 257 -28.61 16.34 22.02
C LEU A 257 -27.09 16.19 21.92
N PHE A 258 -26.45 16.83 20.94
CA PHE A 258 -25.00 16.77 20.73
C PHE A 258 -24.33 18.07 21.18
N ASP A 259 -23.19 17.95 21.85
CA ASP A 259 -22.41 19.10 22.32
C ASP A 259 -21.60 19.75 21.20
N ALA A 260 -21.29 18.98 20.15
CA ALA A 260 -20.55 19.43 18.97
C ALA A 260 -20.85 18.53 17.76
N ALA A 261 -20.51 19.01 16.55
CA ALA A 261 -20.67 18.23 15.33
C ALA A 261 -19.47 18.40 14.39
N ILE A 262 -19.06 17.29 13.78
CA ILE A 262 -18.27 17.23 12.56
C ILE A 262 -19.25 17.10 11.41
N LEU A 263 -19.32 18.10 10.54
CA LEU A 263 -20.21 18.11 9.38
C LEU A 263 -19.47 17.64 8.13
N LEU A 264 -19.83 16.47 7.61
CA LEU A 264 -19.27 15.95 6.35
C LEU A 264 -20.17 16.35 5.17
N ILE A 265 -19.65 17.24 4.33
CA ILE A 265 -20.33 17.74 3.13
C ILE A 265 -19.61 17.18 1.89
N ARG A 266 -20.37 16.48 1.05
CA ARG A 266 -19.97 16.09 -0.30
C ARG A 266 -20.79 16.91 -1.29
N ASN A 267 -20.30 17.06 -2.53
CA ASN A 267 -21.07 17.63 -3.63
C ASN A 267 -22.52 17.07 -3.60
N PRO A 268 -23.56 17.92 -3.44
CA PRO A 268 -24.92 17.46 -3.19
C PRO A 268 -25.47 16.56 -4.29
N TYR A 269 -25.23 16.91 -5.56
CA TYR A 269 -25.65 16.08 -6.70
C TYR A 269 -25.04 14.68 -6.60
N LYS A 270 -23.72 14.57 -6.41
CA LYS A 270 -23.05 13.26 -6.27
C LYS A 270 -23.54 12.46 -5.06
N ALA A 271 -23.85 13.13 -3.95
CA ALA A 271 -24.38 12.46 -2.75
C ALA A 271 -25.80 11.93 -2.99
N LEU A 272 -26.66 12.72 -3.64
CA LEU A 272 -28.01 12.32 -4.04
C LEU A 272 -27.98 11.14 -5.03
N MET A 273 -27.12 11.19 -6.05
CA MET A 273 -26.93 10.08 -6.99
C MET A 273 -26.46 8.80 -6.27
N ALA A 274 -25.50 8.93 -5.35
CA ALA A 274 -25.00 7.79 -4.58
C ALA A 274 -26.09 7.20 -3.67
N GLU A 275 -26.89 8.02 -3.02
CA GLU A 275 -27.99 7.56 -2.18
C GLU A 275 -29.12 6.91 -2.99
N PHE A 276 -29.44 7.46 -4.16
CA PHE A 276 -30.38 6.86 -5.09
C PHE A 276 -29.91 5.47 -5.54
N ASN A 277 -28.65 5.36 -5.96
CA ASN A 277 -28.04 4.08 -6.30
C ASN A 277 -28.06 3.10 -5.12
N ARG A 278 -27.78 3.55 -3.90
CA ARG A 278 -27.87 2.71 -2.70
C ARG A 278 -29.27 2.16 -2.48
N LYS A 279 -30.31 3.00 -2.68
CA LYS A 279 -31.71 2.64 -2.44
C LYS A 279 -32.25 1.64 -3.47
N TYR A 280 -31.87 1.78 -4.75
CA TYR A 280 -32.44 0.97 -5.85
C TYR A 280 -31.48 -0.08 -6.42
N GLY A 281 -30.17 0.02 -6.15
CA GLY A 281 -29.12 -0.91 -6.57
C GLY A 281 -28.37 -1.59 -5.42
N GLY A 282 -28.66 -1.23 -4.16
CA GLY A 282 -27.99 -1.77 -2.97
C GLY A 282 -26.65 -1.09 -2.65
N HIS A 283 -26.00 -1.48 -1.56
CA HIS A 283 -24.84 -0.76 -0.98
C HIS A 283 -23.61 -0.58 -1.90
N ILE A 284 -23.48 -1.42 -2.93
CA ILE A 284 -22.37 -1.39 -3.90
C ILE A 284 -22.85 -1.34 -5.36
N GLY A 285 -24.17 -1.30 -5.60
CA GLY A 285 -24.74 -1.38 -6.94
C GLY A 285 -25.23 -0.04 -7.46
N PHE A 286 -25.56 -0.03 -8.75
CA PHE A 286 -26.15 1.11 -9.44
C PHE A 286 -27.64 0.87 -9.65
N ALA A 287 -28.46 1.91 -9.53
CA ALA A 287 -29.86 1.84 -9.89
C ALA A 287 -29.97 1.59 -11.40
N SER A 288 -30.82 0.65 -11.80
CA SER A 288 -31.07 0.38 -13.22
C SER A 288 -31.70 1.59 -13.91
N GLU A 289 -31.51 1.71 -15.22
CA GLU A 289 -32.00 2.84 -16.02
C GLU A 289 -33.52 3.06 -15.89
N ALA A 290 -34.28 1.99 -15.66
CA ALA A 290 -35.72 2.05 -15.42
C ALA A 290 -36.10 2.89 -14.19
N HIS A 291 -35.25 2.95 -13.15
CA HIS A 291 -35.50 3.77 -11.97
C HIS A 291 -35.23 5.26 -12.21
N TRP A 292 -34.41 5.60 -13.21
CA TRP A 292 -34.05 6.98 -13.55
C TRP A 292 -35.07 7.69 -14.44
N ARG A 293 -35.88 6.92 -15.16
CA ARG A 293 -36.98 7.44 -15.98
C ARG A 293 -38.19 7.59 -15.07
N GLY A 294 -38.36 8.80 -14.51
CA GLY A 294 -39.51 9.11 -13.64
C GLY A 294 -40.83 8.67 -14.29
N THR A 295 -41.70 8.06 -13.50
CA THR A 295 -43.09 7.76 -13.90
C THR A 295 -43.90 9.02 -14.12
#